data_AF-A0A5C7J4I5-F1
#
_entry.id   AF-A0A5C7J4I5-F1
#
_cell.length_a   1.000
_cell.length_b   1.000
_cell.length_c   1.000
_cell.angle_alpha   90.00
_cell.angle_beta   90.00
_cell.angle_gamma   90.00
#
_symmetry.space_group_name_H-M   'P 1'
#
loop_
_entity.id
_entity.type
_entity.pdbx_description
1 polymer ?
#
loop_
_entity_poly.entity_id
_entity_poly.type
_entity_poly.pdbx_seq_one_letter_code
_entity_poly.pdbx_strand_id
1 'polypeptide(L)'
;MKAKLNSNLFPIISVAMYGTSLAPENMFHNSQIDDDKENGYIHFDSEYFWDNFDNSKYEKAIQEKAGYFLNGEIEAQGIVINIKTGSIYSPKFYNHSNDNIDLEVTYVKGQLLKFANDNAEIFDNFLHENFTSYDGFYSHTPNNYRDWLVDFKNNVVQSIGAILTFVFLDEIEDYNNDFINLCYESLFYSEFIDYTQYDEEVQKVQKYAQINYGAEEPSSVDDLDLEILDEEAVQSIIAEVHKSIEEQTLKLF
;
A
#
# COMPACT_ATOMS: atom_id res chain seq x y z
N MET A 1 26.04 9.37 -9.50
CA MET A 1 25.47 8.59 -10.62
C MET A 1 24.00 8.35 -10.33
N LYS A 2 23.19 8.10 -11.35
CA LYS A 2 21.76 7.83 -11.21
C LYS A 2 21.39 6.57 -11.98
N ALA A 3 20.59 5.69 -11.39
CA ALA A 3 20.05 4.50 -12.04
C ALA A 3 18.54 4.44 -11.85
N LYS A 4 17.84 3.95 -12.88
CA LYS A 4 16.43 3.58 -12.79
C LYS A 4 16.37 2.08 -12.53
N LEU A 5 15.86 1.71 -11.36
CA LEU A 5 15.67 0.36 -10.87
C LEU A 5 14.19 0.18 -10.53
N ASN A 6 13.84 -1.00 -10.04
CA ASN A 6 12.59 -1.26 -9.35
C ASN A 6 12.86 -2.17 -8.15
N SER A 7 11.84 -2.41 -7.33
CA SER A 7 11.95 -3.29 -6.17
C SER A 7 12.26 -4.76 -6.50
N ASN A 8 12.24 -5.18 -7.77
CA ASN A 8 12.74 -6.50 -8.16
C ASN A 8 14.26 -6.52 -8.38
N LEU A 9 14.84 -5.41 -8.85
CA LEU A 9 16.29 -5.28 -9.07
C LEU A 9 17.04 -4.84 -7.81
N PHE A 10 16.35 -4.14 -6.92
CA PHE A 10 16.86 -3.75 -5.61
C PHE A 10 15.73 -3.94 -4.57
N PRO A 11 15.61 -5.14 -3.98
CA PRO A 11 14.48 -5.53 -3.15
C PRO A 11 14.60 -4.99 -1.72
N ILE A 12 14.75 -3.68 -1.59
CA ILE A 12 14.84 -3.01 -0.29
C ILE A 12 13.52 -3.06 0.50
N ILE A 13 12.39 -3.04 -0.20
CA ILE A 13 11.05 -3.32 0.33
C ILE A 13 10.25 -4.09 -0.72
N SER A 14 9.23 -4.82 -0.27
CA SER A 14 8.21 -5.41 -1.13
C SER A 14 6.91 -4.61 -1.06
N VAL A 15 6.38 -4.23 -2.22
CA VAL A 15 5.06 -3.60 -2.39
C VAL A 15 4.04 -4.58 -2.99
N ALA A 16 4.38 -5.86 -3.02
CA ALA A 16 3.54 -6.93 -3.55
C ALA A 16 2.23 -6.98 -2.75
N MET A 17 1.08 -6.87 -3.42
CA MET A 17 -0.25 -6.90 -2.82
C MET A 17 -1.04 -8.18 -3.18
N TYR A 18 -0.47 -9.09 -3.97
CA TYR A 18 -1.12 -10.36 -4.27
C TYR A 18 -0.48 -11.52 -3.49
N GLY A 19 -1.26 -12.16 -2.59
CA GLY A 19 -0.82 -13.35 -1.86
C GLY A 19 0.31 -13.10 -0.85
N THR A 20 0.41 -11.88 -0.33
CA THR A 20 1.45 -11.42 0.60
C THR A 20 0.82 -10.75 1.82
N SER A 21 1.64 -10.31 2.79
CA SER A 21 1.15 -9.56 3.96
C SER A 21 0.40 -8.27 3.60
N LEU A 22 0.73 -7.63 2.48
CA LEU A 22 0.04 -6.42 2.01
C LEU A 22 -1.16 -6.73 1.11
N ALA A 23 -1.58 -7.99 0.99
CA ALA A 23 -2.83 -8.30 0.31
C ALA A 23 -4.01 -7.79 1.15
N PRO A 24 -5.02 -7.15 0.54
CA PRO A 24 -6.16 -6.59 1.28
C PRO A 24 -6.78 -7.57 2.28
N GLU A 25 -6.93 -8.84 1.90
CA GLU A 25 -7.49 -9.90 2.74
C GLU A 25 -6.64 -10.26 3.98
N ASN A 26 -5.35 -9.92 3.95
CA ASN A 26 -4.43 -10.10 5.06
C ASN A 26 -4.24 -8.82 5.90
N MET A 27 -4.66 -7.67 5.36
CA MET A 27 -4.59 -6.37 6.00
C MET A 27 -5.89 -6.02 6.73
N PHE A 28 -7.03 -6.43 6.19
CA PHE A 28 -8.36 -6.07 6.69
C PHE A 28 -9.17 -7.33 6.99
N HIS A 29 -9.71 -7.41 8.20
CA HIS A 29 -10.44 -8.57 8.68
C HIS A 29 -11.93 -8.30 8.78
N ASN A 30 -12.75 -9.20 8.22
CA ASN A 30 -14.21 -9.09 8.27
C ASN A 30 -14.74 -8.89 9.69
N SER A 31 -14.22 -9.65 10.67
CA SER A 31 -14.66 -9.53 12.05
C SER A 31 -14.46 -8.13 12.64
N GLN A 32 -13.38 -7.43 12.26
CA GLN A 32 -13.16 -6.07 12.74
C GLN A 32 -14.18 -5.10 12.14
N ILE A 33 -14.48 -5.25 10.85
CA ILE A 33 -15.47 -4.41 10.17
C ILE A 33 -16.86 -4.65 10.74
N ASP A 34 -17.25 -5.92 10.91
CA ASP A 34 -18.54 -6.30 11.45
C ASP A 34 -18.68 -5.85 12.92
N ASP A 35 -17.64 -6.01 13.75
CA ASP A 35 -17.60 -5.50 15.12
C ASP A 35 -17.74 -3.96 15.16
N ASP A 36 -17.07 -3.24 14.26
CA ASP A 36 -17.18 -1.78 14.19
C ASP A 36 -18.60 -1.33 13.80
N LYS A 37 -19.29 -2.10 12.95
CA LYS A 37 -20.72 -1.90 12.63
C LYS A 37 -21.59 -2.14 13.86
N GLU A 38 -21.42 -3.28 14.55
CA GLU A 38 -22.20 -3.64 15.74
C GLU A 38 -22.03 -2.62 16.88
N ASN A 39 -20.87 -1.96 16.98
CA ASN A 39 -20.61 -0.90 17.95
C ASN A 39 -21.04 0.49 17.46
N GLY A 40 -21.60 0.61 16.25
CA GLY A 40 -22.10 1.85 15.67
C GLY A 40 -21.01 2.83 15.24
N TYR A 41 -19.77 2.38 15.02
CA TYR A 41 -18.68 3.21 14.49
C TYR A 41 -18.80 3.43 12.98
N ILE A 42 -19.41 2.47 12.28
CA ILE A 42 -19.72 2.50 10.85
C ILE A 42 -21.13 1.95 10.61
N HIS A 43 -21.63 2.07 9.38
CA HIS A 43 -22.98 1.66 9.00
C HIS A 43 -23.01 0.67 7.81
N PHE A 44 -21.89 0.03 7.51
CA PHE A 44 -21.76 -1.01 6.48
C PHE A 44 -21.04 -2.22 7.08
N ASP A 45 -21.30 -3.40 6.53
CA ASP A 45 -20.66 -4.65 6.97
C ASP A 45 -19.49 -5.05 6.05
N SER A 46 -18.84 -6.15 6.38
CA SER A 46 -17.73 -6.68 5.60
C SER A 46 -18.12 -7.11 4.18
N GLU A 47 -19.37 -7.50 3.93
CA GLU A 47 -19.84 -7.82 2.57
C GLU A 47 -19.86 -6.57 1.69
N TYR A 48 -20.48 -5.49 2.18
CA TYR A 48 -20.46 -4.20 1.48
C TYR A 48 -19.04 -3.68 1.25
N PHE A 49 -18.15 -3.81 2.25
CA PHE A 49 -16.75 -3.42 2.12
C PHE A 49 -16.06 -4.09 0.93
N TRP A 50 -16.18 -5.43 0.80
CA TRP A 50 -15.52 -6.16 -0.26
C TRP A 50 -16.13 -5.92 -1.64
N ASP A 51 -17.45 -5.75 -1.71
CA ASP A 51 -18.15 -5.42 -2.96
C ASP A 51 -17.79 -4.02 -3.48
N ASN A 52 -17.42 -3.11 -2.59
CA ASN A 52 -17.11 -1.71 -2.90
C ASN A 52 -15.64 -1.34 -2.66
N PHE A 53 -14.75 -2.33 -2.56
CA PHE A 53 -13.33 -2.10 -2.32
C PHE A 53 -12.67 -1.42 -3.53
N ASP A 54 -12.13 -0.23 -3.31
CA ASP A 54 -11.39 0.54 -4.30
C ASP A 54 -9.90 0.20 -4.27
N ASN A 55 -9.54 -0.80 -5.09
CA ASN A 55 -8.15 -1.22 -5.23
C ASN A 55 -7.22 -0.10 -5.71
N SER A 56 -7.73 0.89 -6.44
CA SER A 56 -6.91 2.02 -6.92
C SER A 56 -6.55 2.97 -5.77
N LYS A 57 -7.46 3.19 -4.81
CA LYS A 57 -7.14 3.91 -3.56
C LYS A 57 -6.12 3.15 -2.74
N TYR A 58 -6.28 1.84 -2.61
CA TYR A 58 -5.37 1.00 -1.84
C TYR A 58 -3.94 0.98 -2.44
N GLU A 59 -3.80 0.73 -3.74
CA GLU A 59 -2.50 0.79 -4.44
C GLU A 59 -1.81 2.15 -4.26
N LYS A 60 -2.58 3.24 -4.39
CA LYS A 60 -2.07 4.60 -4.20
C LYS A 60 -1.59 4.81 -2.76
N ALA A 61 -2.32 4.32 -1.77
CA ALA A 61 -1.91 4.42 -0.37
C ALA A 61 -0.60 3.66 -0.12
N ILE A 62 -0.45 2.44 -0.64
CA ILE A 62 0.80 1.67 -0.56
C ILE A 62 1.96 2.42 -1.23
N GLN A 63 1.72 3.01 -2.41
CA GLN A 63 2.72 3.84 -3.10
C GLN A 63 3.15 5.05 -2.26
N GLU A 64 2.19 5.74 -1.63
CA GLU A 64 2.46 6.89 -0.77
C GLU A 64 3.25 6.50 0.49
N LYS A 65 2.92 5.36 1.11
CA LYS A 65 3.68 4.82 2.26
C LYS A 65 5.09 4.42 1.86
N ALA A 66 5.26 3.76 0.72
CA ALA A 66 6.58 3.40 0.19
C ALA A 66 7.42 4.67 -0.06
N GLY A 67 6.79 5.71 -0.60
CA GLY A 67 7.43 7.02 -0.78
C GLY A 67 7.79 7.70 0.53
N TYR A 68 6.91 7.68 1.53
CA TYR A 68 7.22 8.20 2.86
C TYR A 68 8.41 7.46 3.49
N PHE A 69 8.47 6.15 3.33
CA PHE A 69 9.46 5.29 3.96
C PHE A 69 10.84 5.35 3.29
N LEU A 70 10.91 5.35 1.96
CA LEU A 70 12.17 5.27 1.21
C LEU A 70 12.67 6.58 0.63
N ASN A 71 11.83 7.61 0.42
CA ASN A 71 12.30 8.82 -0.25
C ASN A 71 13.28 9.57 0.65
N GLY A 72 14.53 9.67 0.21
CA GLY A 72 15.55 10.33 0.98
C GLY A 72 16.88 9.63 0.91
N GLU A 73 17.76 10.02 1.82
CA GLU A 73 19.09 9.44 1.98
C GLU A 73 19.01 8.24 2.92
N ILE A 74 19.61 7.13 2.51
CA ILE A 74 19.79 5.93 3.33
C ILE A 74 21.24 5.47 3.25
N GLU A 75 21.71 4.82 4.31
CA GLU A 75 23.09 4.37 4.46
C GLU A 75 23.13 2.92 4.93
N ALA A 76 23.98 2.12 4.30
CA ALA A 76 24.36 0.78 4.75
C ALA A 76 25.84 0.56 4.44
N GLN A 77 26.57 -0.12 5.33
CA GLN A 77 27.99 -0.45 5.13
C GLN A 77 28.89 0.75 4.76
N GLY A 78 28.55 1.96 5.23
CA GLY A 78 29.27 3.21 4.90
C GLY A 78 29.03 3.72 3.47
N ILE A 79 28.03 3.17 2.77
CA ILE A 79 27.59 3.58 1.44
C ILE A 79 26.28 4.33 1.58
N VAL A 80 26.31 5.60 1.18
CA VAL A 80 25.14 6.46 1.16
C VAL A 80 24.52 6.48 -0.24
N ILE A 81 23.22 6.22 -0.32
CA ILE A 81 22.42 6.39 -1.52
C ILE A 81 21.22 7.29 -1.25
N ASN A 82 20.70 7.91 -2.30
CA ASN A 82 19.44 8.64 -2.24
C ASN A 82 18.42 7.98 -3.16
N ILE A 83 17.23 7.69 -2.64
CA ILE A 83 16.15 7.03 -3.36
C ILE A 83 15.02 8.03 -3.60
N LYS A 84 14.47 7.97 -4.80
CA LYS A 84 13.17 8.53 -5.13
C LYS A 84 12.28 7.44 -5.73
N THR A 85 11.18 7.15 -5.05
CA THR A 85 10.14 6.23 -5.50
C THR A 85 9.31 6.82 -6.65
N GLY A 86 8.83 5.93 -7.52
CA GLY A 86 7.95 6.22 -8.64
C GLY A 86 6.60 5.53 -8.50
N SER A 87 6.08 5.05 -9.62
CA SER A 87 4.80 4.34 -9.67
C SER A 87 4.95 2.87 -9.31
N ILE A 88 3.86 2.29 -8.80
CA ILE A 88 3.70 0.83 -8.74
C ILE A 88 3.31 0.31 -10.12
N TYR A 89 3.91 -0.82 -10.51
CA TYR A 89 3.51 -1.60 -11.67
C TYR A 89 2.94 -2.93 -11.19
N SER A 90 1.65 -3.12 -11.47
CA SER A 90 0.91 -4.35 -11.21
C SER A 90 0.83 -5.20 -12.49
N PRO A 91 1.37 -6.43 -12.49
CA PRO A 91 1.30 -7.29 -13.66
C PRO A 91 -0.14 -7.76 -13.93
N LYS A 92 -0.52 -7.85 -15.21
CA LYS A 92 -1.85 -8.38 -15.60
C LYS A 92 -2.11 -9.81 -15.08
N PHE A 93 -1.05 -10.61 -14.94
CA PHE A 93 -1.11 -11.97 -14.41
C PHE A 93 0.03 -12.19 -13.42
N TYR A 94 -0.30 -12.66 -12.22
CA TYR A 94 0.64 -12.81 -11.10
C TYR A 94 1.39 -14.16 -11.07
N ASN A 95 1.42 -14.89 -12.19
CA ASN A 95 1.99 -16.24 -12.24
C ASN A 95 3.52 -16.28 -12.06
N HIS A 96 4.20 -15.16 -12.36
CA HIS A 96 5.67 -15.09 -12.41
C HIS A 96 6.25 -13.80 -11.80
N SER A 97 5.41 -12.85 -11.42
CA SER A 97 5.82 -11.55 -10.89
C SER A 97 4.72 -10.99 -10.01
N ASN A 98 5.12 -10.15 -9.06
CA ASN A 98 4.20 -9.41 -8.22
C ASN A 98 4.35 -7.89 -8.46
N ASP A 99 3.58 -7.09 -7.74
CA ASP A 99 3.66 -5.64 -7.80
C ASP A 99 5.08 -5.18 -7.46
N ASN A 100 5.59 -4.22 -8.23
CA ASN A 100 6.90 -3.62 -7.99
C ASN A 100 6.84 -2.11 -8.14
N ILE A 101 7.65 -1.41 -7.36
CA ILE A 101 7.73 0.05 -7.39
C ILE A 101 8.98 0.49 -8.13
N ASP A 102 8.84 1.52 -8.97
CA ASP A 102 9.95 2.19 -9.63
C ASP A 102 10.84 2.89 -8.60
N LEU A 103 12.16 2.74 -8.75
CA LEU A 103 13.17 3.34 -7.90
C LEU A 103 14.16 4.14 -8.73
N GLU A 104 14.30 5.42 -8.45
CA GLU A 104 15.36 6.24 -8.99
C GLU A 104 16.44 6.43 -7.93
N VAL A 105 17.57 5.74 -8.10
CA VAL A 105 18.63 5.66 -7.09
C VAL A 105 19.83 6.51 -7.52
N THR A 106 20.23 7.43 -6.64
CA THR A 106 21.44 8.24 -6.78
C THR A 106 22.53 7.70 -5.86
N TYR A 107 23.72 7.44 -6.41
CA TYR A 107 24.82 6.77 -5.68
C TYR A 107 26.20 7.22 -6.17
N VAL A 108 27.23 6.95 -5.37
CA VAL A 108 28.64 7.21 -5.73
C VAL A 108 29.29 5.95 -6.28
N LYS A 109 29.43 5.87 -7.61
CA LYS A 109 29.96 4.68 -8.30
C LYS A 109 31.32 4.21 -7.80
N GLY A 110 32.21 5.13 -7.45
CA GLY A 110 33.53 4.81 -6.91
C GLY A 110 33.48 4.11 -5.55
N GLN A 111 32.50 4.47 -4.69
CA GLN A 111 32.31 3.83 -3.39
C GLN A 111 31.81 2.40 -3.56
N LEU A 112 30.79 2.18 -4.41
CA LEU A 112 30.30 0.83 -4.72
C LEU A 112 31.39 -0.06 -5.34
N LEU A 113 32.18 0.49 -6.28
CA LEU A 113 33.28 -0.26 -6.87
C LEU A 113 34.34 -0.62 -5.83
N LYS A 114 34.68 0.32 -4.94
CA LYS A 114 35.62 0.05 -3.84
C LYS A 114 35.09 -1.04 -2.93
N PHE A 115 33.83 -0.93 -2.48
CA PHE A 115 33.18 -1.93 -1.63
C PHE A 115 33.17 -3.32 -2.27
N ALA A 116 32.83 -3.41 -3.56
CA ALA A 116 32.85 -4.66 -4.31
C ALA A 116 34.27 -5.27 -4.41
N ASN A 117 35.32 -4.44 -4.62
CA ASN A 117 36.70 -4.94 -4.64
C ASN A 117 37.18 -5.40 -3.27
N ASP A 118 36.85 -4.64 -2.22
CA ASP A 118 37.24 -4.95 -0.84
C ASP A 118 36.57 -6.26 -0.35
N ASN A 119 35.42 -6.62 -0.94
CA ASN A 119 34.64 -7.83 -0.62
C ASN A 119 34.54 -8.82 -1.79
N ALA A 120 35.51 -8.82 -2.71
CA ALA A 120 35.36 -9.49 -4.02
C ALA A 120 34.98 -10.97 -3.95
N GLU A 121 35.58 -11.74 -3.03
CA GLU A 121 35.28 -13.18 -2.88
C GLU A 121 33.86 -13.43 -2.35
N ILE A 122 33.44 -12.66 -1.33
CA ILE A 122 32.10 -12.79 -0.73
C ILE A 122 31.05 -12.35 -1.76
N PHE A 123 31.33 -11.26 -2.49
CA PHE A 123 30.42 -10.77 -3.51
C PHE A 123 30.33 -11.69 -4.73
N ASP A 124 31.43 -12.33 -5.15
CA ASP A 124 31.41 -13.36 -6.21
C ASP A 124 30.50 -14.54 -5.82
N ASN A 125 30.62 -15.02 -4.58
CA ASN A 125 29.74 -16.07 -4.05
C ASN A 125 28.28 -15.61 -4.01
N PHE A 126 28.01 -14.40 -3.53
CA PHE A 126 26.66 -13.82 -3.54
C PHE A 126 26.07 -13.80 -4.95
N LEU A 127 26.85 -13.35 -5.95
CA LEU A 127 26.40 -13.32 -7.34
C LEU A 127 26.10 -14.73 -7.86
N HIS A 128 26.95 -15.70 -7.52
CA HIS A 128 26.78 -17.09 -7.93
C HIS A 128 25.50 -17.71 -7.34
N GLU A 129 25.27 -17.51 -6.04
CA GLU A 129 24.12 -18.09 -5.33
C GLU A 129 22.78 -17.48 -5.76
N ASN A 130 22.76 -16.17 -6.05
CA ASN A 130 21.51 -15.45 -6.31
C ASN A 130 21.16 -15.30 -7.80
N PHE A 131 22.14 -15.41 -8.70
CA PHE A 131 21.95 -15.09 -10.12
C PHE A 131 22.38 -16.21 -11.08
N THR A 132 22.67 -17.41 -10.60
CA THR A 132 22.90 -18.56 -11.48
C THR A 132 21.57 -19.06 -12.05
N SER A 133 21.50 -19.19 -13.38
CA SER A 133 20.31 -19.72 -14.06
C SER A 133 20.15 -21.23 -13.83
N TYR A 134 18.92 -21.68 -13.67
CA TYR A 134 18.55 -23.09 -13.51
C TYR A 134 17.15 -23.34 -14.11
N ASP A 135 16.71 -24.59 -14.15
CA ASP A 135 15.41 -24.92 -14.73
C ASP A 135 14.27 -24.17 -14.01
N GLY A 136 13.55 -23.34 -14.75
CA GLY A 136 12.48 -22.48 -14.22
C GLY A 136 12.93 -21.06 -13.81
N PHE A 137 14.23 -20.75 -13.87
CA PHE A 137 14.76 -19.42 -13.56
C PHE A 137 15.92 -19.05 -14.50
N TYR A 138 15.73 -17.97 -15.28
CA TYR A 138 16.76 -17.43 -16.15
C TYR A 138 17.15 -16.03 -15.69
N SER A 139 18.37 -15.89 -15.17
CA SER A 139 18.91 -14.63 -14.72
C SER A 139 19.54 -13.84 -15.87
N HIS A 140 19.24 -12.55 -15.93
CA HIS A 140 19.93 -11.59 -16.79
C HIS A 140 21.02 -10.80 -16.04
N THR A 141 21.21 -11.10 -14.75
CA THR A 141 22.24 -10.50 -13.91
C THR A 141 23.49 -11.37 -13.96
N PRO A 142 24.71 -10.78 -14.09
CA PRO A 142 25.95 -11.55 -14.02
C PRO A 142 26.04 -12.37 -12.73
N ASN A 143 26.51 -13.61 -12.84
CA ASN A 143 26.63 -14.55 -11.71
C ASN A 143 28.07 -14.72 -11.20
N ASN A 144 28.98 -13.84 -11.63
CA ASN A 144 30.37 -13.80 -11.17
C ASN A 144 30.89 -12.36 -11.24
N TYR A 145 31.92 -12.08 -10.44
CA TYR A 145 32.52 -10.77 -10.23
C TYR A 145 33.12 -10.19 -11.51
N ARG A 146 33.76 -11.02 -12.34
CA ARG A 146 34.44 -10.56 -13.55
C ARG A 146 33.44 -9.99 -14.56
N ASP A 147 32.36 -10.72 -14.80
CA ASP A 147 31.31 -10.30 -15.72
C ASP A 147 30.51 -9.14 -15.12
N TRP A 148 30.22 -9.19 -13.82
CA TRP A 148 29.62 -8.07 -13.10
C TRP A 148 30.45 -6.78 -13.24
N LEU A 149 31.78 -6.85 -13.12
CA LEU A 149 32.65 -5.68 -13.19
C LEU A 149 32.60 -5.01 -14.57
N VAL A 150 32.48 -5.80 -15.65
CA VAL A 150 32.32 -5.29 -17.01
C VAL A 150 30.99 -4.56 -17.13
N ASP A 151 29.91 -5.19 -16.70
CA ASP A 151 28.55 -4.67 -16.82
C ASP A 151 28.32 -3.44 -15.92
N PHE A 152 28.86 -3.45 -14.70
CA PHE A 152 28.84 -2.32 -13.79
C PHE A 152 29.60 -1.12 -14.35
N LYS A 153 30.75 -1.34 -15.01
CA LYS A 153 31.47 -0.27 -15.71
C LYS A 153 30.63 0.34 -16.84
N ASN A 154 29.85 -0.48 -17.54
CA ASN A 154 28.93 -0.08 -18.60
C ASN A 154 27.58 0.48 -18.11
N ASN A 155 27.35 0.55 -16.79
CA ASN A 155 26.11 1.01 -16.15
C ASN A 155 24.88 0.15 -16.48
N VAL A 156 25.08 -1.17 -16.62
CA VAL A 156 23.98 -2.13 -16.72
C VAL A 156 23.20 -2.12 -15.41
N VAL A 157 21.88 -1.93 -15.49
CA VAL A 157 21.01 -1.72 -14.31
C VAL A 157 20.97 -2.94 -13.40
N GLN A 158 21.03 -4.15 -13.95
CA GLN A 158 21.08 -5.41 -13.22
C GLN A 158 22.30 -5.47 -12.30
N SER A 159 23.48 -5.09 -12.81
CA SER A 159 24.71 -5.07 -12.00
C SER A 159 24.70 -3.98 -10.93
N ILE A 160 24.02 -2.85 -11.18
CA ILE A 160 23.83 -1.81 -10.17
C ILE A 160 22.88 -2.29 -9.07
N GLY A 161 21.76 -2.92 -9.44
CA GLY A 161 20.83 -3.53 -8.48
C GLY A 161 21.50 -4.63 -7.63
N ALA A 162 22.28 -5.50 -8.27
CA ALA A 162 22.99 -6.58 -7.57
C ALA A 162 23.95 -6.08 -6.49
N ILE A 163 24.77 -5.06 -6.78
CA ILE A 163 25.69 -4.52 -5.77
C ILE A 163 24.96 -3.73 -4.67
N LEU A 164 23.87 -3.03 -4.99
CA LEU A 164 23.06 -2.36 -3.98
C LEU A 164 22.37 -3.36 -3.06
N THR A 165 21.84 -4.44 -3.61
CA THR A 165 21.26 -5.55 -2.84
C THR A 165 22.31 -6.16 -1.91
N PHE A 166 23.54 -6.36 -2.40
CA PHE A 166 24.62 -6.89 -1.58
C PHE A 166 25.07 -5.91 -0.47
N VAL A 167 25.09 -4.60 -0.74
CA VAL A 167 25.43 -3.57 0.25
C VAL A 167 24.40 -3.50 1.38
N PHE A 168 23.12 -3.69 1.06
CA PHE A 168 22.00 -3.59 2.01
C PHE A 168 21.51 -4.97 2.48
N LEU A 169 22.30 -6.03 2.28
CA LEU A 169 21.82 -7.40 2.45
C LEU A 169 21.32 -7.69 3.87
N ASP A 170 22.02 -7.17 4.87
CA ASP A 170 21.70 -7.39 6.29
C ASP A 170 20.50 -6.52 6.73
N GLU A 171 20.24 -5.42 6.01
CA GLU A 171 19.21 -4.44 6.35
C GLU A 171 17.88 -4.70 5.61
N ILE A 172 17.88 -5.42 4.48
CA ILE A 172 16.69 -5.63 3.63
C ILE A 172 15.50 -6.20 4.42
N GLU A 173 15.73 -7.19 5.28
CA GLU A 173 14.66 -7.81 6.07
C GLU A 173 14.04 -6.80 7.04
N ASP A 174 14.87 -6.02 7.73
CA ASP A 174 14.44 -4.99 8.67
C ASP A 174 13.66 -3.88 7.95
N TYR A 175 14.18 -3.35 6.83
CA TYR A 175 13.48 -2.34 6.02
C TYR A 175 12.12 -2.85 5.53
N ASN A 176 12.06 -4.10 5.06
CA ASN A 176 10.82 -4.67 4.57
C ASN A 176 9.81 -4.89 5.70
N ASN A 177 10.24 -5.39 6.86
CA ASN A 177 9.37 -5.59 8.01
C ASN A 177 8.85 -4.27 8.56
N ASP A 178 9.71 -3.26 8.69
CA ASP A 178 9.33 -1.91 9.15
C ASP A 178 8.35 -1.26 8.18
N PHE A 179 8.54 -1.43 6.88
CA PHE A 179 7.59 -0.95 5.86
C PHE A 179 6.22 -1.64 5.99
N ILE A 180 6.20 -2.95 6.16
CA ILE A 180 4.96 -3.71 6.34
C ILE A 180 4.24 -3.27 7.63
N ASN A 181 4.98 -3.14 8.73
CA ASN A 181 4.43 -2.66 10.01
C ASN A 181 3.84 -1.25 9.87
N LEU A 182 4.54 -0.34 9.19
CA LEU A 182 4.01 0.99 8.89
C LEU A 182 2.67 0.93 8.13
N CYS A 183 2.52 0.00 7.19
CA CYS A 183 1.27 -0.19 6.46
C CYS A 183 0.15 -0.68 7.42
N TYR A 184 0.42 -1.70 8.23
CA TYR A 184 -0.56 -2.22 9.21
C TYR A 184 -1.00 -1.16 10.23
N GLU A 185 -0.08 -0.31 10.69
CA GLU A 185 -0.37 0.69 11.71
C GLU A 185 -1.14 1.91 11.18
N SER A 186 -1.11 2.14 9.86
CA SER A 186 -1.52 3.44 9.31
C SER A 186 -2.49 3.40 8.14
N LEU A 187 -2.90 2.21 7.69
CA LEU A 187 -3.96 2.05 6.68
C LEU A 187 -5.24 1.59 7.37
N PHE A 188 -6.33 2.31 7.14
CA PHE A 188 -7.62 1.99 7.75
C PHE A 188 -8.62 1.60 6.66
N TYR A 189 -9.30 0.46 6.81
CA TYR A 189 -10.12 -0.14 5.76
C TYR A 189 -11.16 0.83 5.19
N SER A 190 -11.72 1.72 6.04
CA SER A 190 -12.75 2.67 5.64
C SER A 190 -12.25 3.71 4.62
N GLU A 191 -10.94 3.85 4.41
CA GLU A 191 -10.36 4.75 3.40
C GLU A 191 -10.43 4.17 1.98
N PHE A 192 -10.64 2.86 1.84
CA PHE A 192 -10.55 2.12 0.58
C PHE A 192 -11.91 1.67 0.05
N ILE A 193 -12.99 2.34 0.46
CA ILE A 193 -14.35 2.05 0.00
C ILE A 193 -14.79 3.12 -0.98
N ASP A 194 -15.55 2.74 -2.01
CA ASP A 194 -16.38 3.68 -2.75
C ASP A 194 -17.68 3.95 -1.97
N TYR A 195 -17.77 5.14 -1.38
CA TYR A 195 -18.95 5.57 -0.61
C TYR A 195 -20.06 6.12 -1.49
N THR A 196 -19.95 6.15 -2.81
CA THR A 196 -20.91 6.85 -3.68
C THR A 196 -22.36 6.41 -3.41
N GLN A 197 -22.63 5.10 -3.40
CA GLN A 197 -23.99 4.59 -3.14
C GLN A 197 -24.41 4.79 -1.68
N TYR A 198 -23.49 4.57 -0.73
CA TYR A 198 -23.72 4.81 0.70
C TYR A 198 -24.08 6.27 0.99
N ASP A 199 -23.32 7.23 0.48
CA ASP A 199 -23.54 8.67 0.65
C ASP A 199 -24.88 9.11 0.05
N GLU A 200 -25.29 8.51 -1.06
CA GLU A 200 -26.61 8.74 -1.65
C GLU A 200 -27.75 8.29 -0.72
N GLU A 201 -27.62 7.11 -0.10
CA GLU A 201 -28.61 6.61 0.87
C GLU A 201 -28.64 7.45 2.14
N VAL A 202 -27.47 7.83 2.68
CA VAL A 202 -27.40 8.74 3.84
C VAL A 202 -28.10 10.06 3.53
N GLN A 203 -27.91 10.63 2.33
CA GLN A 203 -28.61 11.84 1.92
C GLN A 203 -30.13 11.67 1.82
N LYS A 204 -30.62 10.52 1.33
CA LYS A 204 -32.06 10.20 1.30
C LYS A 204 -32.63 10.20 2.72
N VAL A 205 -31.97 9.52 3.66
CA VAL A 205 -32.40 9.43 5.07
C VAL A 205 -32.34 10.78 5.76
N GLN A 206 -31.26 11.56 5.57
CA GLN A 206 -31.15 12.90 6.15
C GLN A 206 -32.26 13.83 5.66
N LYS A 207 -32.57 13.80 4.36
CA LYS A 207 -33.66 14.59 3.78
C LYS A 207 -35.02 14.15 4.33
N TYR A 208 -35.24 12.86 4.45
CA TYR A 208 -36.43 12.31 5.09
C TYR A 208 -36.57 12.80 6.53
N ALA A 209 -35.49 12.71 7.33
CA ALA A 209 -35.48 13.10 8.73
C ALA A 209 -35.81 14.59 8.92
N GLN A 210 -35.28 15.45 8.05
CA GLN A 210 -35.56 16.89 8.05
C GLN A 210 -37.03 17.21 7.70
N ILE A 211 -37.58 16.57 6.67
CA ILE A 211 -38.97 16.81 6.23
C ILE A 211 -39.96 16.36 7.30
N ASN A 212 -39.68 15.25 7.97
CA ASN A 212 -40.58 14.62 8.92
C ASN A 212 -40.38 15.09 10.38
N TYR A 213 -39.40 15.96 10.64
CA TYR A 213 -39.18 16.50 11.99
C TYR A 213 -40.40 17.33 12.44
N GLY A 214 -41.11 16.85 13.46
CA GLY A 214 -42.31 17.51 14.00
C GLY A 214 -43.57 17.36 13.15
N ALA A 215 -43.59 16.48 12.14
CA ALA A 215 -44.77 16.18 11.34
C ALA A 215 -45.83 15.43 12.18
N GLU A 216 -47.11 15.81 12.03
CA GLU A 216 -48.23 15.12 12.70
C GLU A 216 -48.44 13.70 12.16
N GLU A 217 -48.17 13.49 10.87
CA GLU A 217 -48.19 12.21 10.18
C GLU A 217 -46.91 12.07 9.34
N PRO A 218 -45.82 11.49 9.90
CA PRO A 218 -44.59 11.28 9.14
C PRO A 218 -44.79 10.23 8.03
N SER A 219 -44.15 10.43 6.87
CA SER A 219 -44.08 9.43 5.79
C SER A 219 -43.38 8.15 6.27
N SER A 220 -43.54 7.01 5.59
CA SER A 220 -42.78 5.80 5.97
C SER A 220 -41.31 5.91 5.56
N VAL A 221 -40.41 5.40 6.40
CA VAL A 221 -38.99 5.22 6.06
C VAL A 221 -38.83 4.18 4.95
N ASP A 222 -39.71 3.18 4.91
CA ASP A 222 -39.68 2.08 3.93
C ASP A 222 -39.81 2.58 2.47
N ASP A 223 -40.27 3.82 2.28
CA ASP A 223 -40.41 4.44 0.96
C ASP A 223 -39.06 4.93 0.38
N LEU A 224 -37.96 4.86 1.12
CA LEU A 224 -36.66 5.41 0.72
C LEU A 224 -35.82 4.51 -0.21
N ASP A 225 -36.24 3.25 -0.41
CA ASP A 225 -35.55 2.27 -1.27
C ASP A 225 -34.04 2.23 -0.95
N LEU A 226 -33.74 1.73 0.24
CA LEU A 226 -32.38 1.61 0.80
C LEU A 226 -31.90 0.18 0.63
N GLU A 227 -30.70 0.00 0.09
CA GLU A 227 -30.06 -1.30 -0.14
C GLU A 227 -28.91 -1.53 0.85
N ILE A 228 -28.31 -0.47 1.39
CA ILE A 228 -27.11 -0.54 2.23
C ILE A 228 -27.46 -0.29 3.70
N LEU A 229 -28.20 0.79 3.97
CA LEU A 229 -28.53 1.20 5.33
C LEU A 229 -29.60 0.29 5.93
N ASP A 230 -29.25 -0.41 7.00
CA ASP A 230 -30.21 -1.16 7.81
C ASP A 230 -31.03 -0.24 8.75
N GLU A 231 -32.04 -0.83 9.39
CA GLU A 231 -32.96 -0.10 10.26
C GLU A 231 -32.23 0.65 11.38
N GLU A 232 -31.17 0.06 11.94
CA GLU A 232 -30.39 0.67 13.02
C GLU A 232 -29.59 1.88 12.53
N ALA A 233 -28.90 1.77 11.40
CA ALA A 233 -28.20 2.87 10.77
C ALA A 233 -29.16 4.02 10.42
N VAL A 234 -30.34 3.70 9.87
CA VAL A 234 -31.36 4.70 9.54
C VAL A 234 -31.87 5.43 10.79
N GLN A 235 -32.19 4.69 11.85
CA GLN A 235 -32.62 5.28 13.13
C GLN A 235 -31.54 6.19 13.72
N SER A 236 -30.27 5.76 13.66
CA SER A 236 -29.12 6.57 14.11
C SER A 236 -29.02 7.90 13.35
N ILE A 237 -29.05 7.86 12.01
CA ILE A 237 -28.96 9.06 11.16
C ILE A 237 -30.13 10.02 11.43
N ILE A 238 -31.35 9.49 11.59
CA ILE A 238 -32.53 10.30 11.93
C ILE A 238 -32.30 11.02 13.26
N ALA A 239 -31.85 10.30 14.29
CA ALA A 239 -31.60 10.87 15.61
C ALA A 239 -30.52 11.97 15.58
N GLU A 240 -29.45 11.79 14.81
CA GLU A 240 -28.40 12.81 14.63
C GLU A 240 -28.93 14.09 13.98
N VAL A 241 -29.74 13.95 12.93
CA VAL A 241 -30.36 15.08 12.23
C VAL A 241 -31.30 15.84 13.17
N HIS A 242 -32.15 15.13 13.91
CA HIS A 242 -33.10 15.72 14.86
C HIS A 242 -32.37 16.49 15.96
N LYS A 243 -31.34 15.89 16.55
CA LYS A 243 -30.48 16.55 17.54
C LYS A 243 -29.84 17.83 16.98
N SER A 244 -29.35 17.80 15.74
CA SER A 244 -28.78 18.98 15.08
C SER A 244 -29.80 20.11 14.94
N ILE A 245 -31.04 19.79 14.57
CA ILE A 245 -32.14 20.77 14.46
C ILE A 245 -32.46 21.38 15.83
N GLU A 246 -32.55 20.56 16.89
CA GLU A 246 -32.79 21.03 18.26
C GLU A 246 -31.69 21.98 18.75
N GLU A 247 -30.42 21.62 18.54
CA GLU A 247 -29.26 22.44 18.94
C GLU A 247 -29.21 23.77 18.19
N GLN A 248 -29.56 23.79 16.90
CA GLN A 248 -29.66 25.03 16.12
C GLN A 248 -30.81 25.92 16.61
N THR A 249 -31.94 25.32 16.97
CA THR A 249 -33.10 26.03 17.50
C THR A 249 -32.78 26.67 18.85
N LEU A 250 -32.09 25.97 19.74
CA LEU A 250 -31.64 26.48 21.05
C LEU A 250 -30.66 27.66 20.97
N LYS A 251 -29.84 27.75 19.91
CA LYS A 251 -28.91 28.88 19.69
C LYS A 251 -29.60 30.17 19.21
N LEU A 252 -30.86 30.08 18.76
CA LEU A 252 -31.65 31.21 18.27
C LEU A 252 -32.50 31.87 19.38
N PHE A 253 -32.51 31.30 20.59
CA PHE A 253 -33.15 31.83 21.79
C PHE A 253 -32.13 32.30 22.82
#